data_AF-Q1GQG3-F1
#
_entry.id   AF-Q1GQG3-F1
#
_cell.length_a   1.000
_cell.length_b   1.000
_cell.length_c   1.000
_cell.angle_alpha   90.00
_cell.angle_beta   90.00
_cell.angle_gamma   90.00
#
_symmetry.space_group_name_H-M   'P 1'
#
loop_
_entity.id
_entity.type
_entity.pdbx_description
1 polymer ?
#
loop_
_entity_poly.entity_id
_entity_poly.type
_entity_poly.pdbx_seq_one_letter_code
_entity_poly.pdbx_strand_id
1 'polypeptide(L)'
;MATGGPGVAGRCLGTLQAIIGHAKHKGLLEVHPTLGAKKLASKKKTRRLSVAEIEMMGKAIAHAEASGENPVALGVLRTLLLTGYRREEGQAMRRSWLHPDAGYVAFPDTKGGAQIRAIGPAAVRVLQDQAEIAGNPHLFPSTIGDGPFTAVSECLRRVCVLAGIEGVTPHTLRHTFGSVAGDLGFSELTIRAMLGHASQNVTQDYVHIDEALKLAVRRTSDEIERLLASGAAKLGTMRHAA
;
A
#
# COMPACT_ATOMS: atom_id res chain seq x y z
N MET A 1 28.90 6.54 -1.94
CA MET A 1 28.91 5.23 -1.26
C MET A 1 27.68 5.16 -0.36
N ALA A 2 26.84 4.13 -0.47
CA ALA A 2 25.66 3.99 0.38
C ALA A 2 26.10 3.56 1.79
N THR A 3 25.94 4.44 2.79
CA THR A 3 26.21 4.12 4.19
C THR A 3 25.03 3.36 4.78
N GLY A 4 25.25 2.10 5.17
CA GLY A 4 24.21 1.26 5.77
C GLY A 4 23.75 1.81 7.12
N GLY A 5 22.50 2.28 7.21
CA GLY A 5 21.93 2.75 8.48
C GLY A 5 21.60 1.62 9.48
N PRO A 6 21.12 1.96 10.69
CA PRO A 6 20.84 0.99 11.76
C PRO A 6 19.93 -0.18 11.33
N GLY A 7 18.98 0.08 10.42
CA GLY A 7 18.11 -0.95 9.87
C GLY A 7 18.80 -1.92 8.89
N VAL A 8 19.82 -1.44 8.16
CA VAL A 8 20.66 -2.31 7.30
C VAL A 8 21.56 -3.17 8.19
N ALA A 9 22.19 -2.58 9.20
CA ALA A 9 23.01 -3.31 10.18
C ALA A 9 22.22 -4.43 10.89
N GLY A 10 21.00 -4.14 11.34
CA GLY A 10 20.12 -5.14 11.94
C GLY A 10 19.74 -6.28 10.99
N ARG A 11 19.48 -5.98 9.71
CA ARG A 11 19.20 -7.02 8.69
C ARG A 11 20.43 -7.88 8.40
N CYS A 12 21.61 -7.27 8.22
CA CYS A 12 22.85 -8.00 8.00
C CYS A 12 23.16 -8.96 9.15
N LEU A 13 23.02 -8.49 10.40
CA LEU A 13 23.19 -9.33 11.59
C LEU A 13 22.18 -10.50 11.61
N GLY A 14 20.91 -10.24 11.26
CA GLY A 14 19.90 -11.28 11.16
C GLY A 14 20.23 -12.36 10.12
N THR A 15 20.68 -11.95 8.93
CA THR A 15 21.11 -12.87 7.87
C THR A 15 22.31 -13.70 8.29
N LEU A 16 23.33 -13.07 8.90
CA LEU A 16 24.53 -13.75 9.37
C LEU A 16 24.20 -14.78 10.46
N GLN A 17 23.33 -14.44 11.41
CA GLN A 17 22.85 -15.36 12.44
C GLN A 17 22.11 -16.57 11.84
N ALA A 18 21.31 -16.37 10.78
CA ALA A 18 20.62 -17.46 10.10
C ALA A 18 21.59 -18.43 9.39
N ILE A 19 22.60 -17.90 8.69
CA ILE A 19 23.64 -18.70 8.02
C ILE A 19 24.43 -19.52 9.04
N ILE A 20 24.88 -18.89 10.12
CA ILE A 20 25.66 -19.55 11.17
C ILE A 20 24.82 -20.58 11.94
N GLY A 21 23.54 -20.28 12.19
CA GLY A 21 22.60 -21.22 12.78
C GLY A 21 22.42 -22.47 11.93
N HIS A 22 22.32 -22.30 10.61
CA HIS A 22 22.25 -23.41 9.66
C HIS A 22 23.55 -24.23 9.62
N ALA A 23 24.71 -23.57 9.63
CA ALA A 23 26.01 -24.23 9.67
C ALA A 23 26.19 -25.07 10.94
N LYS A 24 25.80 -24.54 12.11
CA LYS A 24 25.78 -25.30 13.37
C LYS A 24 24.81 -26.47 13.31
N HIS A 25 23.60 -26.28 12.77
CA HIS A 25 22.63 -27.36 12.61
C HIS A 25 23.15 -28.51 11.75
N LYS A 26 23.94 -28.19 10.71
CA LYS A 26 24.65 -29.18 9.87
C LYS A 26 25.91 -29.77 10.51
N GLY A 27 26.25 -29.41 11.74
CA GLY A 27 27.45 -29.89 12.42
C GLY A 27 28.77 -29.32 11.88
N LEU A 28 28.71 -28.28 11.02
CA LEU A 28 29.91 -27.63 10.48
C LEU A 28 30.59 -26.69 11.50
N LEU A 29 29.90 -26.41 12.61
CA LEU A 29 30.39 -25.60 13.72
C LEU A 29 30.02 -26.28 15.03
N GLU A 30 30.98 -26.44 15.93
CA GLU A 30 30.71 -26.93 17.30
C GLU A 30 29.92 -25.90 18.13
N VAL A 31 30.27 -24.61 17.98
CA VAL A 31 29.69 -23.50 18.75
C VAL A 31 29.06 -22.48 17.80
N HIS A 32 28.00 -21.81 18.26
CA HIS A 32 27.37 -20.72 17.49
C HIS A 32 28.07 -19.40 17.86
N PRO A 33 29.00 -18.86 17.05
CA PRO A 33 29.83 -17.71 17.42
C PRO A 33 29.04 -16.41 17.69
N THR A 34 27.77 -16.33 17.25
CA THR A 34 26.89 -15.18 17.54
C THR A 34 25.96 -15.38 18.74
N LEU A 35 26.15 -16.44 19.55
CA LEU A 35 25.43 -16.60 20.81
C LEU A 35 25.67 -15.36 21.68
N GLY A 36 24.59 -14.68 22.09
CA GLY A 36 24.67 -13.45 22.90
C GLY A 36 24.72 -12.13 22.11
N ALA A 37 24.88 -12.16 20.78
CA ALA A 37 24.79 -10.95 19.97
C ALA A 37 23.36 -10.37 19.98
N LYS A 38 23.18 -9.22 20.63
CA LYS A 38 21.87 -8.55 20.70
C LYS A 38 21.48 -8.00 19.34
N LYS A 39 20.30 -8.39 18.83
CA LYS A 39 19.69 -7.74 17.68
C LYS A 39 19.39 -6.29 18.05
N LEU A 40 19.85 -5.33 17.24
CA LEU A 40 19.40 -3.95 17.34
C LEU A 40 17.89 -3.95 17.09
N ALA A 41 17.11 -3.68 18.13
CA ALA A 41 15.67 -3.57 18.00
C ALA A 41 15.35 -2.42 17.04
N SER A 42 14.77 -2.74 15.89
CA SER A 42 14.22 -1.70 15.03
C SER A 42 13.01 -1.10 15.76
N LYS A 43 12.99 0.22 15.97
CA LYS A 43 11.77 0.91 16.43
C LYS A 43 10.64 0.56 15.46
N LYS A 44 9.53 0.01 15.98
CA LYS A 44 8.33 -0.20 15.19
C LYS A 44 7.85 1.18 14.74
N LYS A 45 7.74 1.40 13.43
CA LYS A 45 7.16 2.63 12.89
C LYS A 45 5.65 2.56 13.12
N THR A 46 5.12 3.46 13.96
CA THR A 46 3.70 3.54 14.35
C THR A 46 2.94 4.65 13.61
N ARG A 47 3.59 5.30 12.65
CA ARG A 47 3.03 6.44 11.93
C ARG A 47 1.83 6.01 11.09
N ARG A 48 0.69 6.66 11.30
CA ARG A 48 -0.50 6.71 10.43
C ARG A 48 -0.87 8.16 10.18
N LEU A 49 -1.61 8.47 9.11
CA LEU A 49 -2.22 9.80 8.92
C LEU A 49 -3.39 9.99 9.90
N SER A 50 -3.48 11.15 10.53
CA SER A 50 -4.67 11.58 11.27
C SER A 50 -5.81 11.93 10.30
N VAL A 51 -7.03 12.08 10.83
CA VAL A 51 -8.19 12.54 10.03
C VAL A 51 -7.88 13.86 9.31
N ALA A 52 -7.33 14.84 10.05
CA ALA A 52 -6.94 16.13 9.48
C ALA A 52 -5.89 15.99 8.38
N GLU A 53 -4.91 15.10 8.55
CA GLU A 53 -3.88 14.86 7.53
C GLU A 53 -4.43 14.15 6.29
N ILE A 54 -5.45 13.29 6.41
CA ILE A 54 -6.14 12.71 5.26
C ILE A 54 -6.88 13.81 4.48
N GLU A 55 -7.54 14.75 5.16
CA GLU A 55 -8.15 15.90 4.49
C GLU A 55 -7.11 16.80 3.81
N MET A 56 -6.00 17.11 4.49
CA MET A 56 -4.90 17.89 3.91
C MET A 56 -4.30 17.17 2.69
N MET A 57 -4.15 15.85 2.73
CA MET A 57 -3.74 15.03 1.60
C MET A 57 -4.74 15.13 0.45
N GLY A 58 -6.04 15.07 0.71
CA GLY A 58 -7.10 15.24 -0.29
C GLY A 58 -7.02 16.60 -0.99
N LYS A 59 -6.85 17.68 -0.21
CA LYS A 59 -6.62 19.03 -0.75
C LYS A 59 -5.39 19.10 -1.63
N ALA A 60 -4.27 18.51 -1.18
CA ALA A 60 -3.01 18.53 -1.90
C ALA A 60 -3.05 17.69 -3.18
N ILE A 61 -3.72 16.53 -3.18
CA ILE A 61 -3.95 15.71 -4.37
C ILE A 61 -4.76 16.50 -5.41
N ALA A 62 -5.86 17.15 -5.00
CA ALA A 62 -6.67 17.97 -5.89
C ALA A 62 -5.88 19.16 -6.49
N HIS A 63 -5.03 19.80 -5.67
CA HIS A 63 -4.15 20.86 -6.15
C HIS A 63 -3.09 20.35 -7.12
N ALA A 64 -2.44 19.21 -6.82
CA ALA A 64 -1.46 18.59 -7.69
C ALA A 64 -2.05 18.20 -9.05
N GLU A 65 -3.26 17.61 -9.05
CA GLU A 65 -4.01 17.28 -10.26
C GLU A 65 -4.29 18.53 -11.11
N ALA A 66 -4.80 19.60 -10.49
CA ALA A 66 -5.05 20.87 -11.17
C ALA A 66 -3.75 21.55 -11.68
N SER A 67 -2.60 21.17 -11.14
CA SER A 67 -1.28 21.72 -11.49
C SER A 67 -0.50 20.83 -12.46
N GLY A 68 -1.13 19.79 -13.03
CA GLY A 68 -0.54 18.93 -14.06
C GLY A 68 0.39 17.84 -13.54
N GLU A 69 0.23 17.41 -12.28
CA GLU A 69 0.91 16.21 -11.78
C GLU A 69 0.49 14.96 -12.59
N ASN A 70 1.37 13.97 -12.67
CA ASN A 70 1.13 12.77 -13.47
C ASN A 70 -0.13 12.02 -12.98
N PRO A 71 -1.16 11.83 -13.82
CA PRO A 71 -2.42 11.20 -13.42
C PRO A 71 -2.26 9.74 -13.01
N VAL A 72 -1.34 8.99 -13.63
CA VAL A 72 -1.02 7.60 -13.26
C VAL A 72 -0.42 7.57 -11.86
N ALA A 73 0.47 8.51 -11.54
CA ALA A 73 1.09 8.59 -10.22
C ALA A 73 0.06 8.90 -9.12
N LEU A 74 -0.87 9.83 -9.39
CA LEU A 74 -2.00 10.13 -8.50
C LEU A 74 -2.96 8.95 -8.38
N GLY A 75 -3.19 8.21 -9.46
CA GLY A 75 -4.00 6.98 -9.48
C GLY A 75 -3.42 5.90 -8.56
N VAL A 76 -2.10 5.66 -8.63
CA VAL A 76 -1.44 4.73 -7.70
C VAL A 76 -1.56 5.23 -6.25
N LEU A 77 -1.30 6.53 -6.00
CA LEU A 77 -1.40 7.10 -4.66
C LEU A 77 -2.80 6.92 -4.05
N ARG A 78 -3.85 7.29 -4.80
CA ARG A 78 -5.25 7.10 -4.41
C ARG A 78 -5.55 5.62 -4.14
N THR A 79 -5.07 4.73 -4.99
CA THR A 79 -5.25 3.27 -4.81
C THR A 79 -4.61 2.78 -3.51
N LEU A 80 -3.39 3.20 -3.19
CA LEU A 80 -2.72 2.80 -1.94
C LEU A 80 -3.45 3.31 -0.70
N LEU A 81 -3.99 4.53 -0.75
CA LEU A 81 -4.84 5.10 0.31
C LEU A 81 -6.13 4.30 0.49
N LEU A 82 -6.82 3.97 -0.60
CA LEU A 82 -8.16 3.39 -0.60
C LEU A 82 -8.19 1.87 -0.38
N THR A 83 -7.06 1.18 -0.49
CA THR A 83 -6.98 -0.30 -0.41
C THR A 83 -6.02 -0.82 0.66
N GLY A 84 -5.05 0.00 1.07
CA GLY A 84 -3.96 -0.46 1.94
C GLY A 84 -3.06 -1.54 1.33
N TYR A 85 -3.10 -1.76 0.00
CA TYR A 85 -2.22 -2.72 -0.67
C TYR A 85 -0.74 -2.35 -0.48
N ARG A 86 0.16 -3.34 -0.61
CA ARG A 86 1.59 -3.01 -0.62
C ARG A 86 1.90 -2.19 -1.87
N ARG A 87 2.91 -1.34 -1.78
CA ARG A 87 3.35 -0.47 -2.87
C ARG A 87 3.61 -1.26 -4.16
N GLU A 88 4.37 -2.35 -4.05
CA GLU A 88 4.73 -3.18 -5.19
C GLU A 88 3.50 -3.86 -5.79
N GLU A 89 2.58 -4.33 -4.94
CA GLU A 89 1.32 -4.97 -5.37
C GLU A 89 0.44 -3.95 -6.11
N GLY A 90 0.22 -2.76 -5.54
CA GLY A 90 -0.61 -1.72 -6.14
C GLY A 90 -0.07 -1.19 -7.48
N GLN A 91 1.25 -1.03 -7.60
CA GLN A 91 1.88 -0.56 -8.85
C GLN A 91 1.87 -1.62 -9.96
N ALA A 92 2.09 -2.90 -9.60
CA ALA A 92 2.22 -3.98 -10.57
C ALA A 92 0.87 -4.60 -10.98
N MET A 93 -0.26 -4.08 -10.51
CA MET A 93 -1.57 -4.65 -10.83
C MET A 93 -1.81 -4.66 -12.34
N ARG A 94 -2.28 -5.80 -12.86
CA ARG A 94 -2.70 -5.94 -14.25
C ARG A 94 -4.21 -5.81 -14.38
N ARG A 95 -4.67 -5.34 -15.53
CA ARG A 95 -6.11 -5.23 -15.83
C ARG A 95 -6.85 -6.56 -15.67
N SER A 96 -6.24 -7.64 -16.14
CA SER A 96 -6.79 -9.00 -16.04
C SER A 96 -6.90 -9.54 -14.61
N TRP A 97 -6.33 -8.85 -13.61
CA TRP A 97 -6.41 -9.25 -12.20
C TRP A 97 -7.59 -8.60 -11.47
N LEU A 98 -8.17 -7.54 -12.05
CA LEU A 98 -9.28 -6.80 -11.45
C LEU A 98 -10.61 -7.46 -11.86
N HIS A 99 -11.41 -7.83 -10.86
CA HIS A 99 -12.76 -8.34 -11.03
C HIS A 99 -13.73 -7.35 -10.35
N PRO A 100 -14.12 -6.26 -11.05
CA PRO A 100 -14.82 -5.14 -10.43
C PRO A 100 -16.20 -5.53 -9.93
N ASP A 101 -16.96 -6.29 -10.72
CA ASP A 101 -18.32 -6.74 -10.36
C ASP A 101 -18.32 -7.69 -9.17
N ALA A 102 -17.27 -8.50 -9.04
CA ALA A 102 -17.09 -9.41 -7.91
C ALA A 102 -16.43 -8.75 -6.69
N GLY A 103 -15.90 -7.53 -6.84
CA GLY A 103 -15.31 -6.73 -5.77
C GLY A 103 -13.95 -7.23 -5.30
N TYR A 104 -13.08 -7.74 -6.19
CA TYR A 104 -11.75 -8.21 -5.80
C TYR A 104 -10.64 -8.04 -6.85
N VAL A 105 -9.39 -8.19 -6.38
CA VAL A 105 -8.19 -8.31 -7.21
C VAL A 105 -7.49 -9.64 -6.93
N ALA A 106 -7.20 -10.41 -7.99
CA ALA A 106 -6.47 -11.67 -7.93
C ALA A 106 -4.98 -11.46 -8.22
N PHE A 107 -4.14 -11.61 -7.21
CA PHE A 107 -2.68 -11.52 -7.30
C PHE A 107 -2.08 -12.91 -7.50
N PRO A 108 -1.62 -13.29 -8.71
CA PRO A 108 -1.10 -14.63 -8.96
C PRO A 108 0.25 -14.88 -8.28
N ASP A 109 1.11 -13.86 -8.21
CA ASP A 109 2.47 -13.94 -7.68
C ASP A 109 2.62 -13.06 -6.42
N THR A 110 2.33 -13.61 -5.25
CA THR A 110 2.70 -12.96 -3.97
C THR A 110 3.73 -13.78 -3.21
N LYS A 111 4.37 -13.17 -2.19
CA LYS A 111 5.30 -13.87 -1.28
C LYS A 111 4.69 -15.09 -0.58
N GLY A 112 3.37 -15.21 -0.55
CA GLY A 112 2.64 -16.35 0.02
C GLY A 112 1.84 -17.16 -1.00
N GLY A 113 2.19 -17.11 -2.30
CA GLY A 113 1.44 -17.76 -3.38
C GLY A 113 0.33 -16.87 -3.97
N ALA A 114 -0.55 -17.45 -4.78
CA ALA A 114 -1.69 -16.72 -5.34
C ALA A 114 -2.64 -16.27 -4.23
N GLN A 115 -3.03 -15.00 -4.24
CA GLN A 115 -3.88 -14.39 -3.22
C GLN A 115 -4.96 -13.53 -3.83
N ILE A 116 -6.14 -13.55 -3.23
CA ILE A 116 -7.23 -12.65 -3.58
C ILE A 116 -7.41 -11.61 -2.47
N ARG A 117 -7.72 -10.38 -2.87
CA ARG A 117 -8.02 -9.29 -1.93
C ARG A 117 -9.27 -8.57 -2.37
N ALA A 118 -10.17 -8.32 -1.43
CA ALA A 118 -11.33 -7.47 -1.66
C ALA A 118 -10.88 -6.05 -2.06
N ILE A 119 -11.71 -5.38 -2.85
CA ILE A 119 -11.53 -3.98 -3.25
C ILE A 119 -12.88 -3.25 -3.17
N GLY A 120 -12.85 -2.02 -2.66
CA GLY A 120 -14.04 -1.17 -2.54
C GLY A 120 -14.36 -0.43 -3.85
N PRO A 121 -15.62 0.00 -4.06
CA PRO A 121 -16.02 0.71 -5.28
C PRO A 121 -15.24 2.00 -5.55
N ALA A 122 -14.85 2.73 -4.49
CA ALA A 122 -14.02 3.94 -4.61
C ALA A 122 -12.68 3.67 -5.30
N ALA A 123 -11.98 2.61 -4.86
CA ALA A 123 -10.73 2.19 -5.50
C ALA A 123 -10.96 1.65 -6.91
N VAL A 124 -12.05 0.91 -7.15
CA VAL A 124 -12.39 0.41 -8.50
C VAL A 124 -12.54 1.55 -9.50
N ARG A 125 -13.22 2.65 -9.15
CA ARG A 125 -13.32 3.83 -10.03
C ARG A 125 -11.96 4.40 -10.38
N VAL A 126 -11.09 4.59 -9.38
CA VAL A 126 -9.72 5.09 -9.62
C VAL A 126 -8.96 4.20 -10.61
N LEU A 127 -9.14 2.88 -10.54
CA LEU A 127 -8.50 1.92 -11.44
C LEU A 127 -9.09 1.96 -12.86
N GLN A 128 -10.40 2.09 -12.99
CA GLN A 128 -11.09 2.14 -14.29
C GLN A 128 -10.85 3.47 -15.02
N ASP A 129 -10.62 4.56 -14.29
CA ASP A 129 -10.29 5.87 -14.86
C ASP A 129 -8.86 5.95 -15.43
N GLN A 130 -8.02 4.92 -15.23
CA GLN A 130 -6.65 4.92 -15.73
C GLN A 130 -6.60 4.65 -17.24
N ALA A 131 -5.88 5.53 -17.96
CA ALA A 131 -5.64 5.36 -19.38
C ALA A 131 -4.95 4.02 -19.71
N GLU A 132 -5.35 3.43 -20.83
CA GLU A 132 -4.72 2.23 -21.36
C GLU A 132 -3.59 2.59 -22.32
N ILE A 133 -2.53 1.79 -22.29
CA ILE A 133 -1.45 1.86 -23.29
C ILE A 133 -1.45 0.51 -24.00
N ALA A 134 -1.61 0.53 -25.33
CA ALA A 134 -1.63 -0.68 -26.15
C ALA A 134 -0.36 -1.52 -25.92
N GLY A 135 -0.54 -2.82 -25.69
CA GLY A 135 0.56 -3.74 -25.37
C GLY A 135 1.01 -3.75 -23.90
N ASN A 136 0.54 -2.83 -23.05
CA ASN A 136 0.90 -2.80 -21.63
C ASN A 136 -0.25 -3.35 -20.75
N PRO A 137 -0.07 -4.49 -20.05
CA PRO A 137 -1.14 -5.13 -19.29
C PRO A 137 -1.45 -4.44 -17.95
N HIS A 138 -0.64 -3.49 -17.51
CA HIS A 138 -0.73 -2.90 -16.17
C HIS A 138 -1.84 -1.84 -16.08
N LEU A 139 -2.59 -1.84 -14.96
CA LEU A 139 -3.56 -0.79 -14.63
C LEU A 139 -2.91 0.59 -14.55
N PHE A 140 -1.65 0.64 -14.13
CA PHE A 140 -0.83 1.86 -14.09
C PHE A 140 0.35 1.71 -15.04
N PRO A 141 0.16 1.90 -16.36
CA PRO A 141 1.23 1.67 -17.30
C PRO A 141 2.30 2.77 -17.22
N SER A 142 3.56 2.41 -17.38
CA SER A 142 4.64 3.37 -17.58
C SER A 142 4.55 3.97 -18.99
N THR A 143 4.88 5.24 -19.13
CA THR A 143 5.11 5.87 -20.45
C THR A 143 6.50 5.57 -21.01
N ILE A 144 7.36 4.93 -20.21
CA ILE A 144 8.72 4.52 -20.57
C ILE A 144 8.80 2.99 -20.43
N GLY A 145 8.90 2.29 -21.56
CA GLY A 145 8.92 0.83 -21.63
C GLY A 145 7.57 0.16 -21.36
N ASP A 146 7.59 -1.18 -21.30
CA ASP A 146 6.35 -2.00 -21.22
C ASP A 146 5.93 -2.35 -19.78
N GLY A 147 6.60 -1.76 -18.79
CA GLY A 147 6.39 -2.02 -17.37
C GLY A 147 5.31 -1.16 -16.72
N PRO A 148 5.04 -1.37 -15.42
CA PRO A 148 4.17 -0.50 -14.64
C PRO A 148 4.89 0.81 -14.25
N PHE A 149 4.11 1.82 -13.88
CA PHE A 149 4.62 3.00 -13.21
C PHE A 149 5.16 2.64 -11.82
N THR A 150 6.39 3.06 -11.50
CA THR A 150 7.11 2.67 -10.28
C THR A 150 7.54 3.84 -9.37
N ALA A 151 7.27 5.08 -9.77
CA ALA A 151 7.74 6.30 -9.10
C ALA A 151 6.68 6.94 -8.17
N VAL A 152 5.82 6.12 -7.53
CA VAL A 152 4.77 6.66 -6.63
C VAL A 152 5.36 7.31 -5.37
N SER A 153 6.54 6.86 -4.91
CA SER A 153 7.21 7.44 -3.75
C SER A 153 7.52 8.93 -3.95
N GLU A 154 7.94 9.30 -5.16
CA GLU A 154 8.29 10.66 -5.54
C GLU A 154 7.04 11.54 -5.64
N CYS A 155 5.95 11.01 -6.21
CA CYS A 155 4.64 11.66 -6.21
C CYS A 155 4.12 11.90 -4.78
N LEU A 156 4.12 10.86 -3.94
CA LEU A 156 3.75 10.96 -2.53
C LEU A 156 4.58 12.03 -1.81
N ARG A 157 5.89 12.06 -2.04
CA ARG A 157 6.76 13.09 -1.43
C ARG A 157 6.33 14.50 -1.83
N ARG A 158 6.04 14.75 -3.12
CA ARG A 158 5.58 16.07 -3.60
C ARG A 158 4.23 16.45 -3.00
N VAL A 159 3.27 15.52 -2.98
CA VAL A 159 1.95 15.75 -2.37
C VAL A 159 2.08 16.01 -0.87
N CYS A 160 2.95 15.30 -0.17
CA CYS A 160 3.23 15.55 1.25
C CYS A 160 3.83 16.95 1.50
N VAL A 161 4.73 17.41 0.63
CA VAL A 161 5.26 18.79 0.70
C VAL A 161 4.13 19.81 0.52
N LEU A 162 3.27 19.64 -0.48
CA LEU A 162 2.10 20.50 -0.70
C LEU A 162 1.13 20.50 0.49
N ALA A 163 0.97 19.35 1.14
CA ALA A 163 0.11 19.19 2.30
C ALA A 163 0.77 19.64 3.61
N GLY A 164 2.08 19.92 3.64
CA GLY A 164 2.81 20.18 4.89
C GLY A 164 2.85 18.98 5.84
N ILE A 165 2.84 17.75 5.32
CA ILE A 165 2.81 16.51 6.11
C ILE A 165 4.16 15.80 6.03
N GLU A 166 4.72 15.44 7.18
CA GLU A 166 6.01 14.75 7.26
C GLU A 166 5.90 13.27 7.65
N GLY A 167 6.98 12.53 7.38
CA GLY A 167 7.15 11.14 7.81
C GLY A 167 6.23 10.14 7.12
N VAL A 168 5.65 10.49 5.96
CA VAL A 168 4.74 9.63 5.21
C VAL A 168 5.52 8.83 4.17
N THR A 169 5.24 7.53 4.13
CA THR A 169 5.74 6.60 3.14
C THR A 169 4.58 5.76 2.61
N PRO A 170 4.76 4.99 1.52
CA PRO A 170 3.71 4.07 1.07
C PRO A 170 3.28 3.06 2.15
N HIS A 171 4.19 2.68 3.05
CA HIS A 171 3.86 1.84 4.21
C HIS A 171 2.99 2.58 5.24
N THR A 172 3.21 3.89 5.42
CA THR A 172 2.34 4.74 6.24
C THR A 172 0.92 4.74 5.71
N LEU A 173 0.71 4.80 4.39
CA LEU A 173 -0.64 4.74 3.78
C LEU A 173 -1.34 3.43 4.10
N ARG A 174 -0.63 2.31 3.99
CA ARG A 174 -1.12 0.99 4.40
C ARG A 174 -1.48 0.93 5.88
N HIS A 175 -0.65 1.51 6.75
CA HIS A 175 -0.97 1.61 8.17
C HIS A 175 -2.21 2.47 8.41
N THR A 176 -2.33 3.61 7.74
CA THR A 176 -3.51 4.47 7.80
C THR A 176 -4.77 3.70 7.44
N PHE A 177 -4.77 2.93 6.35
CA PHE A 177 -5.93 2.10 5.97
C PHE A 177 -6.34 1.14 7.10
N GLY A 178 -5.37 0.40 7.66
CA GLY A 178 -5.65 -0.51 8.77
C GLY A 178 -6.11 0.22 10.04
N SER A 179 -5.58 1.41 10.33
CA SER A 179 -5.98 2.19 11.49
C SER A 179 -7.36 2.82 11.33
N VAL A 180 -7.74 3.31 10.13
CA VAL A 180 -9.11 3.77 9.86
C VAL A 180 -10.10 2.62 10.00
N ALA A 181 -9.74 1.41 9.55
CA ALA A 181 -10.56 0.22 9.81
C ALA A 181 -10.73 -0.06 11.32
N GLY A 182 -9.67 0.12 12.11
CA GLY A 182 -9.74 0.03 13.57
C GLY A 182 -10.64 1.10 14.19
N ASP A 183 -10.56 2.35 13.72
CA ASP A 183 -11.43 3.44 14.18
C ASP A 183 -12.92 3.16 13.87
N LEU A 184 -13.20 2.44 12.77
CA LEU A 184 -14.53 1.96 12.40
C LEU A 184 -15.00 0.73 13.20
N GLY A 185 -14.18 0.23 14.13
CA GLY A 185 -14.54 -0.87 15.03
C GLY A 185 -14.26 -2.27 14.49
N PHE A 186 -13.55 -2.42 13.37
CA PHE A 186 -13.20 -3.75 12.87
C PHE A 186 -12.12 -4.43 13.73
N SER A 187 -12.27 -5.73 13.94
CA SER A 187 -11.32 -6.53 14.73
C SER A 187 -9.92 -6.57 14.09
N GLU A 188 -8.87 -6.80 14.89
CA GLU A 188 -7.52 -6.99 14.37
C GLU A 188 -7.44 -8.14 13.35
N LEU A 189 -8.21 -9.21 13.57
CA LEU A 189 -8.29 -10.34 12.64
C LEU A 189 -8.84 -9.91 11.28
N THR A 190 -9.94 -9.14 11.28
CA THR A 190 -10.54 -8.58 10.06
C THR A 190 -9.56 -7.65 9.34
N ILE A 191 -8.91 -6.74 10.08
CA ILE A 191 -7.94 -5.79 9.51
C ILE A 191 -6.76 -6.53 8.86
N ARG A 192 -6.26 -7.59 9.52
CA ARG A 192 -5.19 -8.43 8.96
C ARG A 192 -5.65 -9.15 7.70
N ALA A 193 -6.89 -9.65 7.65
CA ALA A 193 -7.46 -10.24 6.45
C ALA A 193 -7.59 -9.21 5.30
N MET A 194 -8.09 -7.99 5.58
CA MET A 194 -8.20 -6.89 4.59
C MET A 194 -6.84 -6.55 3.97
N LEU A 195 -5.80 -6.55 4.78
CA LEU A 195 -4.43 -6.26 4.37
C LEU A 195 -3.72 -7.46 3.70
N GLY A 196 -4.40 -8.61 3.53
CA GLY A 196 -3.85 -9.79 2.87
C GLY A 196 -2.84 -10.57 3.73
N HIS A 197 -3.04 -10.56 5.06
CA HIS A 197 -2.28 -11.43 5.99
C HIS A 197 -2.96 -12.78 6.25
N ALA A 198 -4.27 -12.88 6.03
CA ALA A 198 -4.95 -14.17 5.97
C ALA A 198 -5.05 -14.55 4.49
N SER A 199 -4.28 -15.54 4.06
CA SER A 199 -4.33 -16.04 2.69
C SER A 199 -5.68 -16.73 2.45
N GLN A 200 -6.48 -16.21 1.50
CA GLN A 200 -7.45 -17.03 0.81
C GLN A 200 -6.76 -17.53 -0.46
N ASN A 201 -6.43 -18.82 -0.48
CA ASN A 201 -5.77 -19.42 -1.63
C ASN A 201 -6.74 -19.46 -2.80
N VAL A 202 -6.25 -19.11 -3.98
CA VAL A 202 -6.98 -19.33 -5.23
C VAL A 202 -6.83 -20.81 -5.58
N THR A 203 -7.91 -21.58 -5.54
CA THR A 203 -7.96 -22.87 -6.24
C THR A 203 -8.61 -22.65 -7.60
N GLN A 204 -8.36 -23.53 -8.58
CA GLN A 204 -8.75 -23.30 -9.98
C GLN A 204 -10.26 -23.11 -10.20
N ASP A 205 -11.11 -23.44 -9.22
CA ASP A 205 -12.56 -23.48 -9.43
C ASP A 205 -13.41 -22.54 -8.54
N TYR A 206 -12.92 -21.99 -7.42
CA TYR A 206 -13.75 -21.11 -6.56
C TYR A 206 -12.97 -20.00 -5.84
N VAL A 207 -13.35 -18.75 -6.13
CA VAL A 207 -12.98 -17.56 -5.38
C VAL A 207 -14.11 -17.21 -4.40
N HIS A 208 -13.93 -17.55 -3.12
CA HIS A 208 -14.87 -17.17 -2.06
C HIS A 208 -14.24 -16.18 -1.08
N ILE A 209 -14.54 -14.90 -1.28
CA ILE A 209 -14.24 -13.87 -0.30
C ILE A 209 -15.45 -13.72 0.61
N ASP A 210 -15.21 -13.67 1.91
CA ASP A 210 -16.24 -13.39 2.91
C ASP A 210 -16.89 -12.02 2.66
N GLU A 211 -18.22 -11.98 2.57
CA GLU A 211 -18.97 -10.73 2.35
C GLU A 211 -18.77 -9.73 3.50
N ALA A 212 -18.55 -10.19 4.73
CA ALA A 212 -18.18 -9.33 5.85
C ALA A 212 -16.81 -8.68 5.63
N LEU A 213 -15.86 -9.40 4.99
CA LEU A 213 -14.57 -8.84 4.62
C LEU A 213 -14.70 -7.78 3.51
N LYS A 214 -15.50 -8.05 2.49
CA LYS A 214 -15.81 -7.05 1.44
C LYS A 214 -16.46 -5.80 2.03
N LEU A 215 -17.43 -5.97 2.93
CA LEU A 215 -18.08 -4.87 3.63
C LEU A 215 -17.08 -4.05 4.44
N ALA A 216 -16.15 -4.70 5.15
CA ALA A 216 -15.11 -4.02 5.91
C ALA A 216 -14.20 -3.19 5.01
N VAL A 217 -13.69 -3.78 3.91
CA VAL A 217 -12.90 -3.05 2.91
C VAL A 217 -13.68 -1.87 2.34
N ARG A 218 -14.93 -2.07 1.95
CA ARG A 218 -15.79 -1.01 1.41
C ARG A 218 -15.95 0.13 2.41
N ARG A 219 -16.37 -0.14 3.65
CA ARG A 219 -16.56 0.91 4.67
C ARG A 219 -15.28 1.70 4.96
N THR A 220 -14.14 1.03 5.03
CA THR A 220 -12.85 1.71 5.23
C THR A 220 -12.46 2.55 4.00
N SER A 221 -12.65 2.02 2.80
CA SER A 221 -12.37 2.74 1.55
C SER A 221 -13.26 3.99 1.42
N ASP A 222 -14.56 3.84 1.67
CA ASP A 222 -15.57 4.91 1.59
C ASP A 222 -15.28 6.03 2.61
N GLU A 223 -14.85 5.70 3.84
CA GLU A 223 -14.49 6.72 4.83
C GLU A 223 -13.22 7.49 4.44
N ILE A 224 -12.20 6.81 3.91
CA ILE A 224 -10.99 7.47 3.41
C ILE A 224 -11.32 8.37 2.23
N GLU A 225 -12.14 7.89 1.29
CA GLU A 225 -12.64 8.69 0.17
C GLU A 225 -13.38 9.94 0.64
N ARG A 226 -14.30 9.79 1.60
CA ARG A 226 -15.06 10.92 2.17
C ARG A 226 -14.14 11.99 2.75
N LEU A 227 -13.09 11.59 3.48
CA LEU A 227 -12.10 12.52 4.05
C LEU A 227 -11.24 13.19 2.97
N LEU A 228 -10.80 12.44 1.96
CA LEU A 228 -10.08 13.00 0.81
C LEU A 228 -10.95 14.04 0.07
N ALA A 229 -12.23 13.72 -0.16
CA ALA A 229 -13.19 14.60 -0.82
C ALA A 229 -13.49 15.86 0.02
N SER A 230 -13.64 15.73 1.34
CA SER A 230 -13.75 16.87 2.28
C SER A 230 -12.58 17.84 2.12
N GLY A 231 -11.36 17.29 2.06
CA GLY A 231 -10.14 18.05 1.79
C GLY A 231 -10.13 18.76 0.43
N ALA A 232 -10.47 18.03 -0.63
CA ALA A 232 -10.51 18.54 -1.99
C ALA A 232 -11.53 19.70 -2.15
N ALA A 233 -12.71 19.58 -1.55
CA ALA A 233 -13.76 20.61 -1.61
C ALA A 233 -13.31 21.95 -0.98
N LYS A 234 -12.48 21.90 0.08
CA LYS A 234 -11.92 23.10 0.72
C LYS A 234 -10.97 23.88 -0.21
N LEU A 235 -10.38 23.24 -1.24
CA LEU A 235 -9.59 23.93 -2.26
C LEU A 235 -10.47 24.83 -3.15
N GLY A 236 -11.64 24.32 -3.57
CA GLY A 236 -12.57 25.05 -4.42
C GLY A 236 -13.12 26.32 -3.77
N THR A 237 -13.40 26.24 -2.45
CA THR A 237 -13.94 27.38 -1.69
C THR A 237 -12.95 28.56 -1.60
N MET A 238 -11.64 28.29 -1.56
CA MET A 238 -10.61 29.36 -1.51
C MET A 238 -10.40 30.07 -2.84
N ARG A 239 -10.70 29.42 -3.99
CA ARG A 239 -10.54 30.03 -5.32
C ARG A 239 -11.70 30.97 -5.71
N HIS A 240 -12.78 31.02 -4.93
CA HIS A 240 -13.93 31.93 -5.17
C HIS A 240 -13.97 33.09 -4.18
N ALA A 241 -13.05 33.14 -3.21
CA ALA A 241 -12.97 34.17 -2.18
C ALA A 241 -11.77 35.13 -2.36
N ALA A 242 -11.07 35.04 -3.49
CA ALA A 242 -9.93 35.89 -3.88
C ALA A 242 -10.23 36.52 -5.24
#